data_AF-K0STI0-F1
#
_entry.id   AF-K0STI0-F1
#
_cell.length_a   1.000
_cell.length_b   1.000
_cell.length_c   1.000
_cell.angle_alpha   90.00
_cell.angle_beta   90.00
_cell.angle_gamma   90.00
#
_symmetry.space_group_name_H-M   'P 1'
#
loop_
_entity.id
_entity.type
_entity.pdbx_description
1 polymer ?
#
loop_
_entity_poly.entity_id
_entity_poly.type
_entity_poly.pdbx_seq_one_letter_code
_entity_poly.pdbx_strand_id
1 'polypeptide(L)'
;MPVFIGLDVGTQSTKGIAYDASSQKILGRASSAYDILPSNVDGRAEQDTSEWVAAVASVLRDLVCELNLKTPSQGRTASERVLSGLGVSGQQHGMVLLDANCQPLRPAKLWCDVEAVDEAQYVQSIGNGKWDHVVPSFTAPKVLWTMKNEPDVWKRTRWVVLPHDYINLVLRGAQDRGEVEPTTDRGDASGSGLFDVQTNVYCKELAHQIDASG
;
A
#
# COMPACT_ATOMS: atom_id res chain seq x y z
N MET A 1 -6.08 -21.40 20.84
CA MET A 1 -5.74 -20.01 21.23
C MET A 1 -5.61 -19.14 19.98
N PRO A 2 -6.30 -18.00 19.88
CA PRO A 2 -6.23 -17.10 18.73
C PRO A 2 -4.92 -16.29 18.70
N VAL A 3 -4.24 -16.30 17.56
CA VAL A 3 -3.03 -15.52 17.29
C VAL A 3 -3.33 -14.57 16.13
N PHE A 4 -2.88 -13.33 16.24
CA PHE A 4 -2.96 -12.32 15.19
C PHE A 4 -1.55 -11.98 14.73
N ILE A 5 -1.35 -11.74 13.43
CA ILE A 5 -0.07 -11.22 12.92
C ILE A 5 -0.26 -9.79 12.45
N GLY A 6 0.57 -8.87 12.96
CA GLY A 6 0.69 -7.52 12.44
C GLY A 6 1.89 -7.44 11.49
N LEU A 7 1.67 -6.92 10.29
CA LEU A 7 2.69 -6.66 9.28
C LEU A 7 2.93 -5.16 9.16
N ASP A 8 4.19 -4.75 9.05
CA ASP A 8 4.64 -3.39 8.78
C ASP A 8 5.48 -3.40 7.50
N VAL A 9 4.89 -2.93 6.40
CA VAL A 9 5.48 -2.87 5.06
C VAL A 9 6.17 -1.52 4.89
N GLY A 10 7.36 -1.41 5.49
CA GLY A 10 8.17 -0.20 5.46
C GLY A 10 8.99 -0.04 4.18
N THR A 11 9.78 1.04 4.10
CA THR A 11 10.60 1.34 2.92
C THR A 11 11.78 0.39 2.72
N GLN A 12 12.36 -0.17 3.78
CA GLN A 12 13.58 -1.00 3.68
C GLN A 12 13.37 -2.46 4.07
N SER A 13 12.21 -2.77 4.66
CA SER A 13 11.88 -4.13 5.08
C SER A 13 10.40 -4.23 5.41
N THR A 14 9.88 -5.44 5.25
CA THR A 14 8.65 -5.86 5.90
C THR A 14 8.98 -6.48 7.24
N LYS A 15 8.27 -6.10 8.29
CA LYS A 15 8.39 -6.67 9.63
C LYS A 15 7.06 -7.31 10.04
N GLY A 16 7.13 -8.37 10.82
CA GLY A 16 5.97 -9.07 11.35
C GLY A 16 6.08 -9.32 12.84
N ILE A 17 4.95 -9.19 13.54
CA ILE A 17 4.82 -9.60 14.95
C ILE A 17 3.64 -10.57 15.08
N ALA A 18 3.84 -11.69 15.78
CA ALA A 18 2.75 -12.59 16.16
C ALA A 18 2.30 -12.27 17.60
N TYR A 19 1.02 -11.98 17.77
CA TYR A 19 0.43 -11.55 19.05
C TYR A 19 -0.67 -12.52 19.49
N ASP A 20 -0.57 -13.01 20.72
CA ASP A 20 -1.62 -13.78 21.37
C ASP A 20 -2.53 -12.83 22.16
N ALA A 21 -3.77 -12.68 21.68
CA ALA A 21 -4.74 -11.78 22.31
C ALA A 21 -5.25 -12.28 23.67
N SER A 22 -5.19 -13.60 23.93
CA SER A 22 -5.63 -14.17 25.20
C SER A 22 -4.60 -13.92 26.30
N SER A 23 -3.31 -14.10 26.00
CA SER A 23 -2.22 -13.86 26.96
C SER A 23 -1.64 -12.44 26.90
N GLN A 24 -2.04 -11.64 25.90
CA GLN A 24 -1.54 -10.30 25.60
C GLN A 24 -0.01 -10.25 25.39
N LYS A 25 0.56 -11.29 24.78
CA LYS A 25 2.02 -11.40 24.59
C LYS A 25 2.39 -11.47 23.11
N ILE A 26 3.56 -10.92 22.81
CA ILE A 26 4.24 -11.16 21.53
C ILE A 26 4.88 -12.54 21.59
N LEU A 27 4.50 -13.41 20.67
CA LEU A 27 4.99 -14.77 20.56
C LEU A 27 6.22 -14.88 19.67
N GLY A 28 6.36 -14.02 18.66
CA GLY A 28 7.44 -14.07 17.68
C GLY A 28 7.55 -12.79 16.86
N ARG A 29 8.70 -12.61 16.21
CA ARG A 29 9.01 -11.51 15.31
C ARG A 29 9.80 -12.02 14.11
N ALA A 30 9.52 -11.50 12.93
CA ALA A 30 10.29 -11.79 11.72
C ALA A 30 10.44 -10.51 10.89
N SER A 31 11.42 -10.49 9.99
CA SER A 31 11.64 -9.38 9.07
C SER A 31 12.31 -9.85 7.79
N SER A 32 11.98 -9.22 6.66
CA SER A 32 12.62 -9.44 5.38
C SER A 32 12.92 -8.10 4.73
N ALA A 33 14.18 -7.88 4.33
CA ALA A 33 14.65 -6.64 3.75
C ALA A 33 14.45 -6.60 2.23
N TYR A 34 14.39 -5.39 1.68
CA TYR A 34 14.38 -5.08 0.25
C TYR A 34 14.84 -3.63 0.04
N ASP A 35 15.32 -3.34 -1.16
CA ASP A 35 15.93 -2.06 -1.49
C ASP A 35 15.05 -1.17 -2.37
N ILE A 36 15.41 0.10 -2.47
CA ILE A 36 14.89 1.03 -3.49
C ILE A 36 15.61 0.70 -4.80
N LEU A 37 14.88 0.73 -5.92
CA LEU A 37 15.45 0.51 -7.24
C LEU A 37 16.53 1.56 -7.54
N PRO A 38 17.71 1.15 -8.04
CA PRO A 38 18.73 2.09 -8.49
C PRO A 38 18.18 3.00 -9.59
N SER A 39 18.45 4.29 -9.48
CA SER A 39 18.04 5.30 -10.45
C SER A 39 19.18 6.29 -10.72
N ASN A 40 19.30 6.72 -11.97
CA ASN A 40 20.14 7.85 -12.38
C ASN A 40 19.35 9.16 -12.53
N VAL A 41 18.06 9.15 -12.22
CA VAL A 41 17.18 10.32 -12.19
C VAL A 41 17.13 10.86 -10.78
N ASP A 42 17.55 12.12 -10.61
CA ASP A 42 17.56 12.80 -9.32
C ASP A 42 16.14 12.90 -8.75
N GLY A 43 15.99 12.56 -7.46
CA GLY A 43 14.70 12.62 -6.76
C GLY A 43 13.75 11.46 -7.04
N ARG A 44 14.08 10.54 -7.96
CA ARG A 44 13.31 9.30 -8.17
C ARG A 44 13.55 8.32 -7.03
N ALA A 45 12.47 7.79 -6.48
CA ALA A 45 12.54 6.75 -5.46
C ALA A 45 11.42 5.73 -5.68
N GLU A 46 11.79 4.53 -6.15
CA GLU A 46 10.84 3.53 -6.61
C GLU A 46 11.15 2.13 -6.08
N GLN A 47 10.12 1.30 -5.94
CA GLN A 47 10.27 -0.09 -5.53
C GLN A 47 9.50 -1.05 -6.41
N ASP A 48 10.08 -2.22 -6.64
CA ASP A 48 9.34 -3.33 -7.22
C ASP A 48 8.39 -3.91 -6.17
N THR A 49 7.09 -3.84 -6.45
CA THR A 49 6.06 -4.35 -5.55
C THR A 49 6.10 -5.87 -5.37
N SER A 50 6.75 -6.63 -6.27
CA SER A 50 6.96 -8.06 -6.07
C SER A 50 7.88 -8.36 -4.89
N GLU A 51 8.85 -7.48 -4.60
CA GLU A 51 9.73 -7.59 -3.43
C GLU A 51 8.93 -7.47 -2.12
N TRP A 52 7.93 -6.58 -2.08
CA TRP A 52 7.04 -6.48 -0.92
C TRP A 52 6.24 -7.75 -0.71
N VAL A 53 5.69 -8.33 -1.79
CA VAL A 53 4.93 -9.59 -1.72
C VAL A 53 5.82 -10.75 -1.26
N ALA A 54 7.04 -10.85 -1.81
CA ALA A 54 7.99 -11.87 -1.41
C ALA A 54 8.39 -11.72 0.07
N ALA A 55 8.65 -10.50 0.54
CA ALA A 55 9.00 -10.20 1.91
C ALA A 55 7.86 -10.50 2.89
N VAL A 56 6.62 -10.13 2.56
CA VAL A 56 5.42 -10.50 3.33
C VAL A 56 5.28 -12.03 3.41
N ALA A 57 5.44 -12.73 2.28
CA ALA A 57 5.36 -14.19 2.25
C ALA A 57 6.46 -14.84 3.11
N SER A 58 7.67 -14.30 3.11
CA SER A 58 8.77 -14.78 3.95
C SER A 58 8.46 -14.58 5.43
N VAL A 59 8.07 -13.37 5.84
CA VAL A 59 7.73 -13.03 7.22
C VAL A 59 6.59 -13.90 7.76
N LEU A 60 5.54 -14.11 6.96
CA LEU A 60 4.42 -14.97 7.33
C LEU A 60 4.86 -16.43 7.46
N ARG A 61 5.67 -16.94 6.53
CA ARG A 61 6.20 -18.30 6.58
C ARG A 61 7.01 -18.54 7.85
N ASP A 62 7.92 -17.62 8.18
CA ASP A 62 8.78 -17.74 9.36
C ASP A 62 7.95 -17.80 10.64
N LEU A 63 7.01 -16.87 10.83
CA LEU A 63 6.15 -16.84 12.02
C LEU A 63 5.23 -18.07 12.12
N VAL A 64 4.65 -18.52 10.99
CA VAL A 64 3.76 -19.69 10.97
C VAL A 64 4.54 -20.96 11.28
N CYS A 65 5.73 -21.14 10.70
CA CYS A 65 6.57 -22.31 10.93
C CYS A 65 7.14 -22.33 12.35
N GLU A 66 7.73 -21.22 12.82
CA GLU A 66 8.34 -21.12 14.15
C GLU A 66 7.32 -21.39 15.27
N LEU A 67 6.11 -20.85 15.13
CA LEU A 67 5.06 -20.96 16.15
C LEU A 67 4.12 -22.14 15.91
N ASN A 68 4.33 -22.91 14.84
CA ASN A 68 3.47 -24.01 14.38
C ASN A 68 1.98 -23.59 14.35
N LEU A 69 1.71 -22.41 13.77
CA LEU A 69 0.35 -21.87 13.70
C LEU A 69 -0.50 -22.70 12.75
N LYS A 70 -1.67 -23.10 13.22
CA LYS A 70 -2.70 -23.73 12.37
C LYS A 70 -3.52 -22.67 11.66
N THR A 71 -3.97 -22.99 10.46
CA THR A 71 -4.99 -22.17 9.77
C THR A 71 -6.39 -22.58 10.22
N PRO A 72 -7.41 -21.70 10.10
CA PRO A 72 -8.79 -22.05 10.46
C PRO A 72 -9.36 -23.26 9.71
N SER A 73 -8.80 -23.61 8.54
CA SER A 73 -9.19 -24.76 7.71
C SER A 73 -8.63 -26.10 8.18
N GLN A 74 -7.66 -26.10 9.10
CA GLN A 74 -7.11 -27.31 9.71
C GLN A 74 -7.91 -27.58 11.00
N GLY A 75 -8.45 -28.80 11.15
CA GLY A 75 -9.27 -29.19 12.30
C GLY A 75 -8.63 -28.80 13.65
N ARG A 76 -9.45 -28.43 14.64
CA ARG A 76 -8.98 -27.81 15.88
C ARG A 76 -8.96 -28.79 17.05
N THR A 77 -7.85 -28.85 17.76
CA THR A 77 -7.81 -29.27 19.16
C THR A 77 -7.78 -28.04 20.09
N ALA A 78 -8.19 -28.18 21.35
CA ALA A 78 -8.33 -27.04 22.27
C ALA A 78 -7.01 -26.30 22.58
N SER A 79 -5.86 -26.97 22.44
CA SER A 79 -4.54 -26.45 22.81
C SER A 79 -3.77 -25.77 21.67
N GLU A 80 -4.25 -25.84 20.42
CA GLU A 80 -3.51 -25.33 19.27
C GLU A 80 -3.57 -23.80 19.13
N ARG A 81 -2.47 -23.22 18.63
CA ARG A 81 -2.41 -21.81 18.21
C ARG A 81 -2.95 -21.70 16.79
N VAL A 82 -3.94 -20.83 16.61
CA VAL A 82 -4.62 -20.64 15.32
C VAL A 82 -4.39 -19.20 14.86
N LEU A 83 -3.94 -19.03 13.63
CA LEU A 83 -3.89 -17.71 13.00
C LEU A 83 -5.32 -17.25 12.71
N SER A 84 -5.79 -16.27 13.48
CA SER A 84 -7.17 -15.77 13.46
C SER A 84 -7.35 -14.50 12.64
N GLY A 85 -6.27 -13.77 12.36
CA GLY A 85 -6.34 -12.54 11.56
C GLY A 85 -4.97 -11.93 11.27
N LEU A 86 -4.96 -11.07 10.26
CA LEU A 86 -3.82 -10.29 9.84
C LEU A 86 -4.17 -8.80 9.93
N GLY A 87 -3.24 -7.98 10.41
CA GLY A 87 -3.28 -6.52 10.30
C GLY A 87 -2.11 -6.06 9.45
N VAL A 88 -2.33 -5.10 8.55
CA VAL A 88 -1.29 -4.56 7.67
C VAL A 88 -1.17 -3.07 7.92
N SER A 89 0.06 -2.62 8.16
CA SER A 89 0.52 -1.24 8.11
C SER A 89 1.48 -1.12 6.93
N GLY A 90 1.54 0.05 6.29
CA GLY A 90 2.45 0.30 5.18
C GLY A 90 3.04 1.70 5.22
N GLN A 91 4.13 1.90 4.48
CA GLN A 91 4.64 3.24 4.22
C GLN A 91 3.57 4.09 3.52
N GLN A 92 3.40 5.34 3.99
CA GLN A 92 2.38 6.24 3.47
C GLN A 92 2.77 6.84 2.12
N HIS A 93 1.81 7.49 1.45
CA HIS A 93 1.97 8.30 0.23
C HIS A 93 2.50 7.58 -1.02
N GLY A 94 2.86 6.30 -0.91
CA GLY A 94 3.28 5.49 -2.04
C GLY A 94 2.16 5.39 -3.09
N MET A 95 2.53 5.28 -4.35
CA MET A 95 1.58 5.12 -5.45
C MET A 95 1.86 3.82 -6.19
N VAL A 96 0.91 2.90 -6.15
CA VAL A 96 0.87 1.68 -6.95
C VAL A 96 -0.23 1.82 -7.99
N LEU A 97 0.13 1.67 -9.27
CA LEU A 97 -0.81 1.70 -10.38
C LEU A 97 -1.11 0.28 -10.83
N LEU A 98 -2.38 -0.10 -10.80
CA LEU A 98 -2.83 -1.43 -11.15
C LEU A 98 -3.74 -1.40 -12.38
N ASP A 99 -3.64 -2.45 -13.19
CA ASP A 99 -4.62 -2.71 -14.25
C ASP A 99 -5.93 -3.32 -13.71
N ALA A 100 -6.85 -3.65 -14.62
CA ALA A 100 -8.14 -4.24 -14.27
C ALA A 100 -8.03 -5.62 -13.60
N ASN A 101 -6.90 -6.31 -13.74
CA ASN A 101 -6.61 -7.61 -13.13
C ASN A 101 -5.75 -7.48 -11.85
N CYS A 102 -5.68 -6.28 -11.28
CA CYS A 102 -4.88 -5.95 -10.10
C CYS A 102 -3.37 -6.23 -10.29
N GLN A 103 -2.87 -6.17 -11.52
CA GLN A 103 -1.45 -6.33 -11.80
C GLN A 103 -0.73 -4.97 -11.79
N PRO A 104 0.42 -4.84 -11.11
CA PRO A 104 1.24 -3.64 -11.16
C PRO A 104 1.66 -3.29 -12.59
N LEU A 105 1.45 -2.03 -12.97
CA LEU A 105 1.79 -1.53 -14.30
C LEU A 105 3.21 -0.96 -14.40
N ARG A 106 3.80 -0.62 -13.25
CA ARG A 106 5.13 -0.03 -13.08
C ARG A 106 5.60 -0.16 -11.62
N PRO A 107 6.90 0.02 -11.31
CA PRO A 107 7.38 0.12 -9.93
C PRO A 107 6.62 1.16 -9.12
N ALA A 108 6.41 0.98 -7.81
CA ALA A 108 5.71 1.96 -7.00
C ALA A 108 6.55 3.23 -6.79
N LYS A 109 5.98 4.44 -6.95
CA LYS A 109 6.67 5.70 -6.55
C LYS A 109 6.48 5.91 -5.06
N LEU A 110 7.57 6.05 -4.31
CA LEU A 110 7.57 6.09 -2.86
C LEU A 110 7.31 7.48 -2.29
N TRP A 111 7.12 7.59 -0.98
CA TRP A 111 6.96 8.87 -0.28
C TRP A 111 8.18 9.80 -0.43
N CYS A 112 9.38 9.25 -0.59
CA CYS A 112 10.61 10.03 -0.79
C CYS A 112 10.88 10.35 -2.27
N ASP A 113 9.98 9.97 -3.18
CA ASP A 113 10.01 10.38 -4.57
C ASP A 113 9.53 11.84 -4.69
N VAL A 114 10.33 12.67 -5.35
CA VAL A 114 10.07 14.11 -5.53
C VAL A 114 10.05 14.52 -7.00
N GLU A 115 9.84 13.60 -7.94
CA GLU A 115 9.77 13.96 -9.36
C GLU A 115 8.53 14.81 -9.70
N ALA A 116 7.48 14.74 -8.88
CA ALA A 116 6.21 15.42 -9.10
C ALA A 116 6.15 16.84 -8.47
N VAL A 117 7.28 17.57 -8.46
CA VAL A 117 7.36 18.91 -7.85
C VAL A 117 6.47 19.91 -8.59
N ASP A 118 6.55 19.94 -9.92
CA ASP A 118 5.77 20.87 -10.73
C ASP A 118 4.28 20.53 -10.68
N GLU A 119 3.93 19.25 -10.62
CA GLU A 119 2.56 18.78 -10.44
C GLU A 119 1.99 19.15 -9.09
N ALA A 120 2.79 19.09 -8.02
CA ALA A 120 2.34 19.52 -6.70
C ALA A 120 2.00 21.01 -6.69
N GLN A 121 2.86 21.85 -7.29
CA GLN A 121 2.59 23.29 -7.43
C GLN A 121 1.32 23.56 -8.25
N TYR A 122 1.09 22.78 -9.31
CA TYR A 122 -0.14 22.87 -10.08
C TYR A 122 -1.38 22.52 -9.24
N VAL A 123 -1.36 21.42 -8.49
CA VAL A 123 -2.47 21.01 -7.59
C VAL A 123 -2.78 22.08 -6.56
N GLN A 124 -1.75 22.68 -5.95
CA GLN A 124 -1.93 23.79 -5.02
C GLN A 124 -2.61 24.98 -5.71
N SER A 125 -2.19 25.33 -6.93
CA SER A 125 -2.74 26.48 -7.67
C SER A 125 -4.23 26.33 -8.02
N ILE A 126 -4.67 25.12 -8.35
CA ILE A 126 -6.10 24.85 -8.65
C ILE A 126 -6.95 24.66 -7.39
N GLY A 127 -6.30 24.42 -6.24
CA GLY A 127 -6.97 24.24 -4.95
C GLY A 127 -7.42 25.50 -4.25
N ASN A 128 -6.94 26.68 -4.69
CA ASN A 128 -7.31 27.99 -4.15
C ASN A 128 -7.32 28.04 -2.59
N GLY A 129 -6.25 27.58 -1.95
CA GLY A 129 -6.12 27.54 -0.48
C GLY A 129 -6.55 26.21 0.17
N LYS A 130 -7.34 25.39 -0.51
CA LYS A 130 -7.81 24.09 0.03
C LYS A 130 -6.73 23.01 0.01
N TRP A 131 -5.81 23.07 -0.96
CA TRP A 131 -4.81 22.03 -1.24
C TRP A 131 -3.36 22.49 -1.06
N ASP A 132 -3.14 23.62 -0.38
CA ASP A 132 -1.80 24.20 -0.17
C ASP A 132 -0.83 23.28 0.57
N HIS A 133 -1.35 22.28 1.29
CA HIS A 133 -0.58 21.28 2.01
C HIS A 133 -0.15 20.09 1.13
N VAL A 134 -0.62 19.99 -0.12
CA VAL A 134 -0.25 18.91 -1.03
C VAL A 134 1.20 19.12 -1.47
N VAL A 135 2.03 18.10 -1.25
CA VAL A 135 3.48 18.12 -1.55
C VAL A 135 3.83 17.02 -2.55
N PRO A 136 5.02 17.06 -3.19
CA PRO A 136 5.38 16.12 -4.26
C PRO A 136 5.35 14.65 -3.84
N SER A 137 5.57 14.40 -2.55
CA SER A 137 5.51 13.06 -1.95
C SER A 137 4.10 12.45 -1.96
N PHE A 138 3.03 13.24 -2.07
CA PHE A 138 1.64 12.76 -2.03
C PHE A 138 1.26 12.04 -3.33
N THR A 139 0.17 11.27 -3.28
CA THR A 139 -0.30 10.46 -4.41
C THR A 139 -0.85 11.33 -5.56
N ALA A 140 -1.62 12.37 -5.27
CA ALA A 140 -2.25 13.22 -6.30
C ALA A 140 -1.25 13.84 -7.30
N PRO A 141 -0.14 14.48 -6.87
CA PRO A 141 0.87 14.98 -7.81
C PRO A 141 1.49 13.88 -8.68
N LYS A 142 1.71 12.69 -8.11
CA LYS A 142 2.29 11.55 -8.86
C LYS A 142 1.35 11.01 -9.92
N VAL A 143 0.04 11.08 -9.71
CA VAL A 143 -0.96 10.74 -10.73
C VAL A 143 -0.81 11.69 -11.92
N LEU A 144 -0.83 13.01 -11.68
CA LEU A 144 -0.61 14.01 -12.74
C LEU A 144 0.73 13.80 -13.45
N TRP A 145 1.78 13.46 -12.71
CA TRP A 145 3.11 13.23 -13.27
C TRP A 145 3.07 12.03 -14.21
N THR A 146 2.39 10.94 -13.81
CA THR A 146 2.23 9.74 -14.64
C THR A 146 1.44 10.04 -15.90
N MET A 147 0.35 10.82 -15.80
CA MET A 147 -0.46 11.21 -16.97
C MET A 147 0.38 11.93 -18.03
N LYS A 148 1.31 12.79 -17.61
CA LYS A 148 2.18 13.56 -18.51
C LYS A 148 3.35 12.76 -19.05
N ASN A 149 4.02 12.00 -18.19
CA ASN A 149 5.31 11.37 -18.50
C ASN A 149 5.17 9.91 -18.97
N GLU A 150 4.12 9.21 -18.52
CA GLU A 150 3.86 7.80 -18.81
C GLU A 150 2.38 7.59 -19.24
N PRO A 151 1.91 8.28 -20.30
CA PRO A 151 0.50 8.27 -20.69
C PRO A 151 -0.02 6.86 -21.04
N ASP A 152 0.83 5.97 -21.55
CA ASP A 152 0.43 4.59 -21.86
C ASP A 152 0.26 3.71 -20.61
N VAL A 153 0.98 4.02 -19.53
CA VAL A 153 0.72 3.41 -18.21
C VAL A 153 -0.62 3.93 -17.67
N TRP A 154 -0.85 5.24 -17.72
CA TRP A 154 -2.09 5.84 -17.24
C TRP A 154 -3.33 5.27 -17.94
N LYS A 155 -3.30 5.18 -19.28
CA LYS A 155 -4.41 4.58 -20.08
C LYS A 155 -4.78 3.16 -19.67
N ARG A 156 -3.84 2.39 -19.11
CA ARG A 156 -4.06 1.01 -18.65
C ARG A 156 -4.44 0.93 -17.17
N THR A 157 -4.28 2.04 -16.44
CA THR A 157 -4.53 2.10 -15.00
C THR A 157 -6.03 2.02 -14.75
N ARG A 158 -6.43 1.05 -13.93
CA ARG A 158 -7.78 0.93 -13.39
C ARG A 158 -7.84 1.38 -11.94
N TRP A 159 -6.78 1.14 -11.17
CA TRP A 159 -6.73 1.47 -9.75
C TRP A 159 -5.45 2.21 -9.39
N VAL A 160 -5.59 3.26 -8.59
CA VAL A 160 -4.50 3.92 -7.87
C VAL A 160 -4.65 3.51 -6.41
N VAL A 161 -3.66 2.81 -5.87
CA VAL A 161 -3.71 2.27 -4.50
C VAL A 161 -2.43 2.59 -3.73
N LEU A 162 -2.53 2.62 -2.40
CA LEU A 162 -1.40 2.83 -1.50
C LEU A 162 -0.67 1.50 -1.19
N PRO A 163 0.55 1.53 -0.61
CA PRO A 163 1.32 0.31 -0.36
C PRO A 163 0.60 -0.75 0.48
N HIS A 164 -0.10 -0.39 1.57
CA HIS A 164 -0.86 -1.40 2.32
C HIS A 164 -2.08 -1.90 1.55
N ASP A 165 -2.65 -1.10 0.64
CA ASP A 165 -3.87 -1.45 -0.08
C ASP A 165 -3.53 -2.58 -1.05
N TYR A 166 -2.39 -2.42 -1.72
CA TYR A 166 -1.83 -3.44 -2.60
C TYR A 166 -1.55 -4.75 -1.86
N ILE A 167 -0.89 -4.69 -0.69
CA ILE A 167 -0.63 -5.91 0.09
C ILE A 167 -1.93 -6.55 0.59
N ASN A 168 -2.92 -5.76 1.02
CA ASN A 168 -4.24 -6.26 1.36
C ASN A 168 -4.92 -6.96 0.17
N LEU A 169 -4.84 -6.40 -1.03
CA LEU A 169 -5.36 -7.03 -2.25
C LEU A 169 -4.70 -8.38 -2.52
N VAL A 170 -3.36 -8.44 -2.45
CA VAL A 170 -2.60 -9.68 -2.65
C VAL A 170 -2.99 -10.73 -1.61
N LEU A 171 -3.05 -10.37 -0.32
CA LEU A 171 -3.45 -11.28 0.76
C LEU A 171 -4.90 -11.79 0.63
N ARG A 172 -5.79 -10.99 0.01
CA ARG A 172 -7.15 -11.40 -0.34
C ARG A 172 -7.24 -12.27 -1.59
N GLY A 173 -6.13 -12.47 -2.30
CA GLY A 173 -6.06 -13.29 -3.51
C GLY A 173 -6.56 -12.58 -4.77
N ALA A 174 -6.46 -11.24 -4.83
CA ALA A 174 -6.91 -10.45 -5.98
C ALA A 174 -6.26 -10.89 -7.31
N GLN A 175 -5.01 -11.38 -7.26
CA GLN A 175 -4.27 -11.86 -8.43
C GLN A 175 -4.72 -13.25 -8.91
N ASP A 176 -5.36 -14.04 -8.05
CA ASP A 176 -5.75 -15.43 -8.36
C ASP A 176 -7.26 -15.60 -8.60
N ARG A 177 -8.09 -14.80 -7.92
CA ARG A 177 -9.54 -15.03 -7.81
C ARG A 177 -10.39 -14.11 -8.67
N GLY A 178 -9.81 -13.03 -9.20
CA GLY A 178 -10.54 -11.95 -9.90
C GLY A 178 -11.48 -11.17 -8.97
N GLU A 179 -11.78 -9.92 -9.34
CA GLU A 179 -12.84 -9.08 -8.75
C GLU A 179 -12.74 -8.80 -7.22
N VAL A 180 -11.54 -8.55 -6.71
CA VAL A 180 -11.39 -8.00 -5.35
C VAL A 180 -11.21 -6.49 -5.43
N GLU A 181 -12.16 -5.72 -4.91
CA GLU A 181 -12.02 -4.27 -4.86
C GLU A 181 -10.94 -3.83 -3.86
N PRO A 182 -10.15 -2.77 -4.20
CA PRO A 182 -9.23 -2.15 -3.26
C PRO A 182 -9.97 -1.52 -2.08
N THR A 183 -9.31 -1.48 -0.92
CA THR A 183 -9.83 -0.85 0.29
C THR A 183 -8.70 -0.15 1.00
N THR A 184 -8.92 1.08 1.44
CA THR A 184 -7.97 1.84 2.28
C THR A 184 -8.61 2.26 3.59
N ASP A 185 -7.79 2.51 4.61
CA ASP A 185 -8.21 3.22 5.81
C ASP A 185 -8.05 4.75 5.66
N ARG A 186 -8.59 5.48 6.65
CA ARG A 186 -8.63 6.95 6.66
C ARG A 186 -7.25 7.59 6.85
N GLY A 187 -6.40 6.97 7.65
CA GLY A 187 -5.05 7.43 7.94
C GLY A 187 -4.23 7.51 6.67
N ASP A 188 -4.23 6.47 5.85
CA ASP A 188 -3.43 6.48 4.62
C ASP A 188 -4.13 7.20 3.46
N ALA A 189 -5.47 7.16 3.40
CA ALA A 189 -6.23 8.01 2.48
C ALA A 189 -5.93 9.51 2.69
N SER A 190 -5.75 9.96 3.95
CA SER A 190 -5.41 11.36 4.25
C SER A 190 -4.07 11.82 3.65
N GLY A 191 -3.15 10.90 3.42
CA GLY A 191 -1.85 11.15 2.77
C GLY A 191 -1.90 11.15 1.25
N SER A 192 -3.06 10.88 0.63
CA SER A 192 -3.19 10.82 -0.83
C SER A 192 -3.23 12.19 -1.51
N GLY A 193 -3.63 13.24 -0.79
CA GLY A 193 -3.97 14.54 -1.36
C GLY A 193 -5.33 14.58 -2.09
N LEU A 194 -6.11 13.50 -2.04
CA LEU A 194 -7.47 13.41 -2.62
C LEU A 194 -8.56 13.23 -1.57
N PHE A 195 -8.21 13.07 -0.30
CA PHE A 195 -9.15 12.79 0.78
C PHE A 195 -9.28 13.98 1.73
N ASP A 196 -10.53 14.42 1.97
CA ASP A 196 -10.83 15.48 2.93
C ASP A 196 -11.05 14.87 4.31
N VAL A 197 -10.11 15.13 5.23
CA VAL A 197 -10.12 14.61 6.60
C VAL A 197 -11.22 15.20 7.48
N GLN A 198 -11.74 16.38 7.14
CA GLN A 198 -12.81 17.03 7.91
C GLN A 198 -14.16 16.43 7.55
N THR A 199 -14.39 16.20 6.26
CA THR A 199 -15.66 15.65 5.75
C THR A 199 -15.65 14.13 5.59
N ASN A 200 -14.49 13.50 5.73
CA ASN A 200 -14.29 12.05 5.65
C ASN A 200 -14.71 11.46 4.29
N VAL A 201 -14.47 12.19 3.20
CA VAL A 201 -14.79 11.77 1.82
C VAL A 201 -13.69 12.17 0.84
N TYR A 202 -13.61 11.47 -0.29
CA TYR A 202 -12.74 11.87 -1.39
C TYR A 202 -13.25 13.14 -2.08
N CYS A 203 -12.33 14.06 -2.39
CA CYS A 203 -12.63 15.24 -3.18
C CYS A 203 -12.70 14.88 -4.67
N LYS A 204 -13.90 14.51 -5.11
CA LYS A 204 -14.20 14.21 -6.52
C LYS A 204 -13.92 15.38 -7.46
N GLU A 205 -14.09 16.60 -6.99
CA GLU A 205 -13.80 17.81 -7.76
C GLU A 205 -12.31 17.88 -8.12
N LEU A 206 -11.41 17.73 -7.14
CA LEU A 206 -9.98 17.72 -7.40
C LEU A 206 -9.58 16.53 -8.28
N ALA A 207 -10.12 15.34 -8.01
CA ALA A 207 -9.87 14.16 -8.84
C ALA A 207 -10.28 14.40 -10.30
N HIS A 208 -11.42 15.06 -10.55
CA HIS A 208 -11.90 15.40 -11.89
C HIS A 208 -11.08 16.51 -12.56
N GLN A 209 -10.54 17.46 -11.79
CA GLN A 209 -9.62 18.47 -12.32
C GLN A 209 -8.26 17.86 -12.70
N ILE A 210 -7.84 16.80 -12.01
CA ILE A 210 -6.64 16.02 -12.34
C ILE A 210 -6.88 15.17 -13.59
N ASP A 211 -7.96 14.37 -13.58
CA ASP A 211 -8.37 13.56 -14.72
C ASP A 211 -9.88 13.70 -14.99
N ALA A 212 -10.19 14.39 -16.07
CA ALA A 212 -11.58 14.59 -16.51
C ALA A 212 -12.17 13.35 -17.21
N SER A 213 -11.35 12.36 -17.59
CA SER A 213 -11.79 11.20 -18.38
C SER A 213 -12.42 10.07 -17.55
N GLY A 214 -12.24 10.10 -16.23
CA GLY A 214 -12.81 9.12 -15.28
C GLY A 214 -11.94 7.89 -15.09
#